data_AF-A0A3S4F919-F1
#
_entry.id   AF-A0A3S4F919-F1
#
_cell.length_a   1.000
_cell.length_b   1.000
_cell.length_c   1.000
_cell.angle_alpha   90.00
_cell.angle_beta   90.00
_cell.angle_gamma   90.00
#
_symmetry.space_group_name_H-M   'P 1'
#
loop_
_entity.id
_entity.type
_entity.pdbx_description
1 polymer ?
#
loop_
_entity_poly.entity_id
_entity_poly.type
_entity_poly.pdbx_seq_one_letter_code
_entity_poly.pdbx_strand_id
1 'polypeptide(L)' 'MTIYNTRGTVVYRQSIKGSVQLGGYTDVCGLGEDYTIEVFHAEGADQSVIRNPLNGESWPQPQHVIWQVTARGLQRLTTN' A
#
# COMPACT_ATOMS: atom_id res chain seq x y z
N MET A 1 -1.00 5.56 3.95
CA MET A 1 -1.66 4.31 3.51
C MET A 1 -2.97 4.14 4.27
N THR A 2 -4.04 3.80 3.57
CA THR A 2 -5.36 3.51 4.15
C THR A 2 -5.84 2.17 3.60
N ILE A 3 -6.41 1.31 4.45
CA ILE A 3 -7.01 0.03 4.04
C ILE A 3 -8.51 0.08 4.34
N TYR A 4 -9.30 -0.27 3.34
CA TYR A 4 -10.75 -0.36 3.43
C TYR A 4 -11.18 -1.82 3.31
N ASN A 5 -12.12 -2.24 4.15
CA ASN A 5 -12.79 -3.53 3.97
C ASN A 5 -13.79 -3.48 2.81
N THR A 6 -14.44 -4.62 2.54
CA THR A 6 -15.45 -4.77 1.48
C THR A 6 -16.68 -3.87 1.63
N ARG A 7 -16.88 -3.24 2.79
CA ARG A 7 -17.95 -2.26 3.04
C ARG A 7 -17.49 -0.81 2.86
N GLY A 8 -16.25 -0.58 2.42
CA GLY A 8 -15.64 0.75 2.34
C GLY A 8 -15.29 1.34 3.72
N THR A 9 -15.31 0.54 4.79
CA THR A 9 -14.92 1.01 6.13
C THR A 9 -13.41 0.97 6.26
N VAL A 10 -12.83 2.05 6.78
CA VAL A 10 -11.40 2.09 7.12
C VAL A 10 -11.12 1.11 8.27
N VAL A 11 -10.33 0.08 8.00
CA VAL A 11 -9.91 -0.91 8.99
C VAL A 11 -8.46 -0.68 9.45
N TYR A 12 -7.69 0.08 8.69
CA TYR A 12 -6.33 0.45 9.04
C TYR A 12 -5.95 1.76 8.36
N ARG A 13 -5.18 2.59 9.07
CA ARG A 13 -4.63 3.84 8.54
C ARG A 13 -3.27 4.10 9.15
N GLN A 14 -2.29 4.29 8.29
CA GLN A 14 -0.93 4.65 8.67
C GLN A 14 -0.45 5.86 7.89
N SER A 15 0.06 6.84 8.63
CA SER A 15 0.64 8.07 8.08
C SER A 15 2.05 8.23 8.62
N ILE A 16 3.04 8.17 7.75
CA ILE A 16 4.44 8.36 8.08
C ILE A 16 4.82 9.80 7.72
N LYS A 17 5.32 10.57 8.70
CA LYS A 17 5.85 11.92 8.47
C LYS A 17 7.34 11.81 8.14
N GLY A 18 7.76 12.33 6.98
CA GLY A 18 9.14 12.23 6.48
C GLY A 18 10.20 13.01 7.28
N SER A 19 9.81 13.81 8.27
CA SER A 19 10.75 14.57 9.11
C SER A 19 11.27 13.80 10.33
N VAL A 20 10.72 12.61 10.60
CA VAL A 20 11.24 11.73 11.65
C VAL A 20 12.05 10.66 10.94
N GLN A 21 13.36 10.63 11.19
CA GLN A 21 14.19 9.50 10.80
C GLN A 21 13.71 8.30 11.62
N LEU A 22 12.62 7.68 11.18
CA LEU A 22 12.19 6.39 11.66
C LEU A 22 13.31 5.46 11.20
N GLY A 23 14.22 5.08 12.12
CA GLY A 23 14.97 3.83 11.92
C GLY A 23 13.97 2.75 11.49
N GLY A 24 14.39 1.82 10.63
CA GLY A 24 13.49 0.93 9.88
C GLY A 24 12.17 0.61 10.60
N TYR A 25 11.07 1.22 10.16
CA TYR A 25 9.74 1.03 10.74
C TYR A 25 9.02 -0.08 9.98
N THR A 26 8.47 -1.04 10.72
CA THR A 26 7.66 -2.13 10.15
C THR A 26 6.35 -2.18 10.93
N ASP A 27 5.25 -2.28 10.20
CA ASP A 27 3.93 -2.53 10.76
C ASP A 27 3.24 -3.64 9.94
N VAL A 28 2.35 -4.38 10.58
CA VAL A 28 1.67 -5.53 10.00
C VAL A 28 0.18 -5.39 10.25
N CYS A 29 -0.61 -5.49 9.18
CA CYS A 29 -2.07 -5.48 9.24
C CYS A 29 -2.61 -6.73 8.53
N GLY A 30 -3.66 -7.34 9.09
CA GLY A 30 -4.38 -8.42 8.43
C GLY A 30 -5.19 -7.92 7.24
N LEU A 31 -5.10 -8.63 6.11
CA LEU A 31 -5.84 -8.34 4.88
C LEU A 31 -6.86 -9.45 4.60
N GLY A 32 -8.06 -9.06 4.18
CA GLY A 32 -9.04 -9.97 3.60
C GLY A 32 -9.10 -9.82 2.08
N GLU A 33 -9.55 -10.86 1.38
CA GLU A 33 -9.89 -10.74 -0.05
C GLU A 33 -10.91 -9.60 -0.27
N ASP A 34 -10.79 -8.93 -1.41
CA ASP A 34 -11.57 -7.76 -1.83
C ASP A 34 -11.39 -6.50 -0.98
N TYR A 35 -10.45 -6.49 -0.05
CA TYR A 35 -10.05 -5.24 0.61
C TYR A 35 -9.32 -4.35 -0.39
N THR A 36 -9.44 -3.03 -0.21
CA THR A 36 -8.68 -2.07 -1.01
C THR A 36 -7.62 -1.38 -0.16
N ILE A 37 -6.43 -1.21 -0.74
CA ILE A 37 -5.29 -0.55 -0.15
C ILE A 37 -5.00 0.70 -0.96
N GLU A 38 -5.22 1.86 -0.35
CA GLU A 38 -4.88 3.15 -0.93
C GLU A 38 -3.53 3.62 -0.39
N VAL A 39 -2.59 3.83 -1.30
CA VAL A 39 -1.26 4.35 -1.00
C VAL A 39 -1.14 5.74 -1.61
N PHE A 40 -0.70 6.68 -0.78
CA PHE A 40 -0.33 8.02 -1.19
C PHE A 40 1.03 8.37 -0.56
N HIS A 41 1.91 8.97 -1.34
CA HIS A 41 3.14 9.60 -0.85
C HIS A 41 3.27 11.02 -1.38
N ALA A 42 3.88 11.92 -0.60
CA ALA A 42 4.06 13.32 -1.01
C ALA A 42 5.31 13.52 -1.90
N GLU A 43 6.26 12.59 -1.82
CA GLU A 43 7.47 12.58 -2.63
C GLU A 43 7.13 12.41 -4.12
N GLY A 44 8.00 12.91 -5.00
CA GLY A 44 7.86 12.71 -6.44
C GLY A 44 7.75 11.24 -6.83
N ALA A 45 7.25 10.96 -8.04
CA ALA A 45 7.05 9.60 -8.54
C ALA A 45 8.33 8.73 -8.39
N ASP A 46 8.14 7.43 -8.18
CA ASP A 46 9.16 6.37 -8.11
C ASP A 46 10.02 6.29 -6.82
N GLN A 47 9.77 7.12 -5.81
CA GLN A 47 10.44 6.99 -4.49
C GLN A 47 9.86 5.86 -3.62
N SER A 48 8.72 5.30 -4.04
CA SER A 48 8.02 4.24 -3.32
C SER A 48 7.95 2.97 -4.15
N VAL A 49 8.19 1.81 -3.53
CA VAL A 49 8.20 0.51 -4.19
C VAL A 49 7.33 -0.50 -3.43
N ILE A 50 6.63 -1.33 -4.17
CA ILE A 50 6.10 -2.60 -3.64
C ILE A 50 7.16 -3.64 -3.87
N ARG A 51 7.52 -4.40 -2.83
CA ARG A 51 8.51 -5.47 -2.90
C ARG A 51 7.90 -6.79 -2.50
N ASN A 52 8.11 -7.82 -3.31
CA ASN A 52 7.83 -9.20 -2.91
C ASN A 52 9.04 -9.73 -2.14
N PRO A 53 8.92 -10.00 -0.82
CA PRO A 53 10.05 -10.46 -0.02
C PRO A 53 10.49 -11.89 -0.37
N LEU A 54 9.65 -12.69 -1.03
CA LEU A 54 9.93 -14.09 -1.35
C LEU A 54 10.88 -14.26 -2.54
N ASN A 55 10.75 -13.40 -3.55
CA ASN A 55 11.55 -13.48 -4.79
C ASN A 55 12.39 -12.22 -5.05
N GLY A 56 12.23 -11.18 -4.22
CA GLY A 56 13.00 -9.94 -4.32
C GLY A 56 12.53 -8.99 -5.42
N GLU A 57 11.50 -9.34 -6.18
CA GLU A 57 10.93 -8.45 -7.20
C GLU A 57 10.38 -7.18 -6.57
N SER A 58 10.52 -6.07 -7.30
CA SER A 58 10.04 -4.77 -6.86
C SER A 58 9.41 -4.01 -8.01
N TRP A 59 8.30 -3.33 -7.72
CA TRP A 59 7.58 -2.52 -8.69
C TRP A 59 7.48 -1.08 -8.16
N PRO A 60 7.92 -0.07 -8.93
CA PRO A 60 7.69 1.32 -8.56
C PRO A 60 6.18 1.59 -8.55
N GLN A 61 5.74 2.39 -7.59
CA GLN A 61 4.35 2.82 -7.51
C GLN A 61 4.23 4.32 -7.78
N PRO A 62 3.14 4.75 -8.44
CA PRO A 62 2.87 6.16 -8.63
C PRO A 62 2.52 6.82 -7.27
N GLN A 63 2.51 8.15 -7.29
CA GLN A 63 2.23 8.97 -6.11
C GLN A 63 0.92 8.63 -5.40
N HIS A 64 -0.10 8.24 -6.17
CA HIS A 64 -1.38 7.74 -5.68
C HIS A 64 -1.73 6.45 -6.42
N VAL A 65 -2.04 5.39 -5.67
CA VAL A 65 -2.42 4.10 -6.21
C VAL A 65 -3.41 3.40 -5.30
N ILE A 66 -4.33 2.67 -5.91
CA ILE A 66 -5.25 1.77 -5.22
C ILE A 66 -4.98 0.34 -5.67
N TRP A 67 -4.83 -0.56 -4.71
CA TRP A 67 -4.68 -2.00 -4.93
C TRP A 67 -5.89 -2.73 -4.36
N GLN A 68 -6.31 -3.79 -5.03
CA GLN A 68 -7.27 -4.76 -4.51
C GLN A 68 -6.52 -6.01 -4.04
N VAL A 69 -6.90 -6.53 -2.88
CA VAL A 69 -6.45 -7.83 -2.39
C VAL A 69 -7.24 -8.92 -3.09
N THR A 70 -6.53 -9.85 -3.72
CA THR A 70 -7.09 -11.02 -4.41
C THR A 70 -6.54 -12.29 -3.77
N ALA A 71 -7.17 -13.43 -4.05
CA ALA A 71 -6.66 -14.75 -3.66
C ALA A 71 -5.21 -15.02 -4.13
N ARG A 72 -4.71 -14.27 -5.12
CA ARG A 72 -3.36 -14.43 -5.71
C ARG A 72 -2.38 -13.32 -5.33
N GLY A 73 -2.78 -12.37 -4.49
CA GLY A 73 -1.97 -11.21 -4.12
C GLY A 73 -2.64 -9.89 -4.49
N LEU A 74 -1.85 -8.87 -4.83
CA LEU A 74 -2.36 -7.53 -5.10
C LEU A 74 -2.58 -7.29 -6.60
N GLN A 75 -3.75 -6.76 -6.95
CA GLN A 75 -4.07 -6.28 -8.29
C GLN A 75 -4.20 -4.75 -8.26
N ARG A 76 -3.51 -4.05 -9.17
CA ARG A 76 -3.67 -2.60 -9.30
C ARG A 76 -5.06 -2.28 -9.85
N LEU A 77 -5.79 -1.41 -9.18
CA LEU A 77 -7.00 -0.82 -9.74
C LEU A 77 -6.60 0.38 -10.59
N THR A 78 -6.91 0.33 -11.88
CA THR A 78 -6.84 1.52 -12.74
C THR A 78 -8.08 2.37 -12.47
N THR A 79 -7.88 3.60 -12.03
CA THR A 79 -8.91 4.64 -12.18
C THR A 79 -9.03 4.95 -13.67
N ASN A 80 -10.19 4.65 -14.26
CA ASN A 80 -10.57 5.10 -15.60
C ASN A 80 -10.63 6.63 -15.68
#